data_AF-A0A1Y4RCI3-F1
#
_entry.id   AF-A0A1Y4RCI3-F1
#
_cell.length_a   1.000
_cell.length_b   1.000
_cell.length_c   1.000
_cell.angle_alpha   90.00
_cell.angle_beta   90.00
_cell.angle_gamma   90.00
#
_symmetry.space_group_name_H-M   'P 1'
#
loop_
_entity.id
_entity.type
_entity.pdbx_description
1 polymer ?
#
loop_
_entity_poly.entity_id
_entity_poly.type
_entity_poly.pdbx_seq_one_letter_code
_entity_poly.pdbx_strand_id
1 'polypeptide(L)'
;MSTYYDYYVFIKKDNKYKYAGYYDISGKPLPIYYHTRSFSYGFLDYGQYVNDLDKYGIHLPNEGDEEDEARFGYLFQLPDIDSIPDRSHKEAYIYQTLQRDMEINHFEYDIEEYLENDEESVDGHPLVICKSEFDRLSLDKQREYFYYHWTDYEDMSYHRNILCTIINNWINIRQFKEFSDVDRKDIYIVAFGG
;
A
#
# COMPACT_ATOMS: atom_id res chain seq x y z
N MET A 1 -1.27 15.67 -3.52
CA MET A 1 0.01 15.36 -4.18
C MET A 1 0.45 14.02 -3.64
N SER A 2 0.35 12.96 -4.43
CA SER A 2 0.61 11.61 -3.94
C SER A 2 2.12 11.36 -3.93
N THR A 3 2.72 11.25 -2.75
CA THR A 3 4.16 11.04 -2.56
C THR A 3 4.49 9.57 -2.86
N TYR A 4 5.31 9.33 -3.88
CA TYR A 4 5.88 8.00 -4.15
C TYR A 4 7.07 7.77 -3.25
N TYR A 5 7.23 6.54 -2.76
CA TYR A 5 8.37 6.16 -1.94
C TYR A 5 9.30 5.23 -2.69
N ASP A 6 10.59 5.50 -2.52
CA ASP A 6 11.62 4.64 -3.05
C ASP A 6 11.84 3.46 -2.12
N TYR A 7 11.49 2.27 -2.61
CA TYR A 7 11.65 1.01 -1.89
C TYR A 7 12.92 0.29 -2.34
N TYR A 8 13.76 -0.05 -1.37
CA TYR A 8 15.02 -0.78 -1.56
C TYR A 8 14.94 -2.13 -0.88
N VAL A 9 15.32 -3.20 -1.57
CA VAL A 9 15.28 -4.56 -1.04
C VAL A 9 16.66 -5.00 -0.57
N PHE A 10 16.71 -5.53 0.63
CA PHE A 10 17.90 -6.08 1.26
C PHE A 10 17.65 -7.51 1.72
N ILE A 11 18.70 -8.31 1.69
CA ILE A 11 18.68 -9.69 2.18
C ILE A 11 19.65 -9.81 3.33
N LYS A 12 19.14 -10.28 4.47
CA LYS A 12 19.93 -10.54 5.67
C LYS A 12 20.53 -11.95 5.62
N LYS A 13 21.85 -12.05 5.69
CA LYS A 13 22.57 -13.31 5.78
C LYS A 13 23.76 -13.16 6.72
N ASP A 14 23.92 -14.08 7.67
CA ASP A 14 25.03 -14.08 8.64
C ASP A 14 25.17 -12.74 9.39
N ASN A 15 24.04 -12.14 9.79
CA ASN A 15 23.94 -10.82 10.42
C ASN A 15 24.41 -9.64 9.56
N LYS A 16 24.56 -9.82 8.24
CA LYS A 16 24.87 -8.76 7.29
C LYS A 16 23.72 -8.56 6.32
N TYR A 17 23.46 -7.32 5.96
CA TYR A 17 22.47 -6.97 4.96
C TYR A 17 23.18 -6.78 3.63
N LYS A 18 22.71 -7.45 2.58
CA LYS A 18 23.19 -7.28 1.20
C LYS A 18 22.07 -6.61 0.41
N TYR A 19 22.37 -5.50 -0.25
CA TYR A 19 21.44 -4.89 -1.18
C TYR A 19 21.16 -5.83 -2.35
N ALA A 20 19.88 -5.94 -2.72
CA ALA A 20 19.39 -6.86 -3.72
C ALA A 20 18.62 -6.07 -4.79
N GLY A 21 19.36 -5.34 -5.61
CA GLY A 21 18.80 -4.52 -6.69
C GLY A 21 19.87 -4.07 -7.68
N TYR A 22 19.49 -3.19 -8.60
CA TYR A 22 20.42 -2.62 -9.57
C TYR A 22 21.20 -1.48 -8.95
N TYR A 23 22.36 -1.25 -9.54
CA TYR A 23 23.12 -0.03 -9.33
C TYR A 23 23.08 0.77 -10.63
N ASP A 24 23.07 2.09 -10.52
CA ASP A 24 23.28 2.97 -11.65
C ASP A 24 24.74 2.92 -12.13
N ILE A 25 25.05 3.70 -13.17
CA ILE A 25 26.42 3.78 -13.72
C ILE A 25 27.44 4.37 -12.74
N SER A 26 26.99 5.08 -11.71
CA SER A 26 27.82 5.69 -10.67
C SER A 26 28.03 4.76 -9.46
N GLY A 27 27.35 3.61 -9.42
CA GLY A 27 27.41 2.65 -8.33
C GLY A 27 26.40 2.91 -7.20
N LYS A 28 25.38 3.75 -7.41
CA LYS A 28 24.29 4.00 -6.45
C LYS A 28 23.15 2.98 -6.63
N PRO A 29 22.58 2.41 -5.56
CA PRO A 29 21.47 1.49 -5.65
C PRO A 29 20.26 2.22 -6.23
N LEU A 30 19.54 1.54 -7.09
CA LEU A 30 18.33 2.02 -7.73
C LEU A 30 17.12 1.35 -7.09
N PRO A 31 16.07 2.10 -6.70
CA PRO A 31 14.85 1.55 -6.12
C PRO A 31 14.23 0.40 -6.92
N ILE A 32 13.43 -0.44 -6.26
CA ILE A 32 12.83 -1.64 -6.85
C ILE A 32 11.96 -1.33 -8.09
N TYR A 33 11.39 -0.13 -8.21
CA TYR A 33 10.58 0.26 -9.36
C TYR A 33 11.37 0.25 -10.68
N TYR A 34 12.70 0.44 -10.64
CA TYR A 34 13.54 0.31 -11.83
C TYR A 34 13.54 -1.13 -12.39
N HIS A 35 13.25 -2.11 -11.54
CA HIS A 35 13.13 -3.53 -11.91
C HIS A 35 11.74 -3.88 -12.41
N THR A 36 10.70 -3.42 -11.70
CA THR A 36 9.32 -3.88 -11.91
C THR A 36 8.49 -2.95 -12.78
N ARG A 37 8.93 -1.70 -12.98
CA ARG A 37 8.14 -0.62 -13.61
C ARG A 37 6.80 -0.40 -12.89
N SER A 38 6.74 -0.69 -11.60
CA SER A 38 5.56 -0.58 -10.76
C SER A 38 5.88 0.25 -9.53
N PHE A 39 4.91 1.04 -9.10
CA PHE A 39 5.02 1.94 -7.96
C PHE A 39 4.00 1.55 -6.89
N SER A 40 4.31 1.89 -5.63
CA SER A 40 3.37 1.77 -4.52
C SER A 40 3.44 3.05 -3.68
N TYR A 41 2.31 3.42 -3.07
CA TYR A 41 2.23 4.57 -2.17
C TYR A 41 2.58 4.21 -0.74
N GLY A 42 2.82 5.23 0.08
CA GLY A 42 3.53 5.14 1.35
C GLY A 42 2.89 4.22 2.36
N PHE A 43 3.52 3.07 2.57
CA PHE A 43 3.18 2.16 3.65
C PHE A 43 3.96 2.45 4.94
N LEU A 44 4.29 3.73 5.20
CA LEU A 44 5.27 4.12 6.21
C LEU A 44 4.84 3.83 7.66
N ASP A 45 3.54 3.93 7.95
CA ASP A 45 2.99 3.81 9.30
C ASP A 45 3.19 2.41 9.93
N TYR A 46 3.46 1.41 9.09
CA TYR A 46 3.73 0.03 9.53
C TYR A 46 5.23 -0.27 9.66
N GLY A 47 6.08 0.67 9.24
CA GLY A 47 7.53 0.51 9.25
C GLY A 47 8.11 0.90 10.59
N GLN A 48 9.15 0.20 11.00
CA GLN A 48 9.95 0.67 12.13
C GLN A 48 10.75 1.89 11.66
N TYR A 49 10.46 3.06 12.25
CA TYR A 49 11.31 4.23 12.07
C TYR A 49 12.72 3.93 12.60
N VAL A 50 13.70 4.14 11.74
CA VAL A 50 15.11 4.00 12.08
C VAL A 50 15.79 5.32 11.76
N ASN A 51 16.46 5.93 12.74
CA ASN A 51 17.21 7.17 12.58
C ASN A 51 18.69 6.97 12.20
N ASP A 52 19.13 5.72 12.17
CA ASP A 52 20.50 5.31 11.87
C ASP A 52 20.49 3.91 11.29
N LEU A 53 20.35 3.85 9.97
CA LEU A 53 20.31 2.60 9.21
C LEU A 53 21.65 1.86 9.20
N ASP A 54 22.76 2.54 9.52
CA ASP A 54 24.09 1.92 9.62
C ASP A 54 24.12 0.86 10.73
N LYS A 55 23.31 1.01 11.79
CA LYS A 55 23.17 0.00 12.87
C LYS A 55 22.64 -1.34 12.38
N TYR A 56 21.93 -1.34 11.27
CA TYR A 56 21.44 -2.52 10.61
C TYR A 56 22.33 -2.90 9.42
N GLY A 57 23.52 -2.32 9.28
CA GLY A 57 24.40 -2.56 8.12
C GLY A 57 23.80 -2.09 6.80
N ILE A 58 22.80 -1.20 6.85
CA ILE A 58 22.14 -0.62 5.69
C ILE A 58 22.87 0.69 5.38
N HIS A 59 23.91 0.58 4.56
CA HIS A 59 24.64 1.73 4.03
C HIS A 59 23.99 2.15 2.72
N LEU A 60 23.10 3.14 2.77
CA LEU A 60 22.74 3.84 1.54
C LEU A 60 23.96 4.64 1.09
N PRO A 61 24.29 4.68 -0.21
CA PRO A 61 25.34 5.57 -0.64
C PRO A 61 24.83 7.00 -0.58
N ASN A 62 25.69 7.86 -0.05
CA ASN A 62 25.49 9.29 -0.04
C ASN A 62 25.52 9.82 -1.49
N GLU A 63 24.54 10.64 -1.85
CA GLU A 63 24.70 11.54 -2.97
C GLU A 63 25.54 12.74 -2.54
N GLY A 64 26.81 12.80 -2.99
CA GLY A 64 27.59 14.04 -3.00
C GLY A 64 28.13 14.51 -1.64
N ASP A 65 29.22 15.27 -1.68
CA ASP A 65 29.84 15.96 -0.54
C ASP A 65 28.99 17.17 -0.07
N GLU A 66 27.70 16.96 0.20
CA GLU A 66 26.86 17.96 0.88
C GLU A 66 26.17 17.31 2.10
N GLU A 67 26.12 18.08 3.18
CA GLU A 67 25.88 17.65 4.56
C GLU A 67 24.53 16.91 4.76
N ASP A 68 24.59 15.73 5.40
CA ASP A 68 23.54 15.15 6.25
C ASP A 68 22.09 15.06 5.71
N GLU A 69 21.87 14.73 4.44
CA GLU A 69 20.53 14.38 3.96
C GLU A 69 20.14 12.91 4.31
N ALA A 70 19.39 12.79 5.40
CA ALA A 70 18.54 11.67 5.85
C ALA A 70 19.15 10.24 5.86
N ARG A 71 19.84 9.87 6.96
CA ARG A 71 20.09 8.44 7.33
C ARG A 71 18.89 7.74 7.96
N PHE A 72 17.73 8.39 7.94
CA PHE A 72 16.51 7.84 8.50
C PHE A 72 15.67 7.19 7.43
N GLY A 73 14.97 6.13 7.78
CA GLY A 73 14.06 5.45 6.89
C GLY A 73 13.10 4.57 7.66
N TYR A 74 12.21 3.93 6.91
CA TYR A 74 11.27 2.96 7.46
C TYR A 74 11.72 1.58 7.05
N LEU A 75 12.06 0.75 8.04
CA LEU A 75 12.46 -0.63 7.83
C LEU A 75 11.25 -1.54 8.02
N PHE A 76 11.11 -2.48 7.09
CA PHE A 76 10.09 -3.51 7.11
C PHE A 76 10.71 -4.87 6.90
N GLN A 77 10.24 -5.88 7.63
CA GLN A 77 10.47 -7.27 7.26
C GLN A 77 9.32 -7.72 6.35
N LEU A 78 9.62 -8.48 5.30
CA LEU A 78 8.59 -8.93 4.36
C LEU A 78 7.43 -9.71 5.04
N PRO A 79 7.67 -10.60 6.03
CA PRO A 79 6.57 -11.25 6.74
C PRO A 79 5.67 -10.29 7.51
N ASP A 80 6.22 -9.19 8.02
CA ASP A 80 5.43 -8.18 8.75
C ASP A 80 4.47 -7.48 7.79
N ILE A 81 4.97 -7.11 6.60
CA ILE A 81 4.14 -6.55 5.52
C ILE A 81 3.09 -7.58 5.07
N ASP A 82 3.50 -8.84 4.86
CA ASP A 82 2.61 -9.93 4.42
C ASP A 82 1.48 -10.21 5.42
N SER A 83 1.70 -9.93 6.71
CA SER A 83 0.74 -10.21 7.79
C SER A 83 -0.41 -9.20 7.89
N ILE A 84 -0.29 -8.02 7.27
CA ILE A 84 -1.22 -6.90 7.49
C ILE A 84 -2.52 -7.12 6.72
N PRO A 85 -3.66 -7.41 7.37
CA PRO A 85 -4.86 -7.86 6.67
C PRO A 85 -5.28 -6.91 5.55
N ASP A 86 -5.68 -7.48 4.42
CA ASP A 86 -6.26 -6.73 3.30
C ASP A 86 -7.63 -6.19 3.69
N ARG A 87 -7.74 -4.87 3.65
CA ARG A 87 -8.95 -4.09 3.96
C ARG A 87 -9.34 -3.17 2.81
N SER A 88 -8.68 -3.31 1.65
CA SER A 88 -8.95 -2.50 0.46
C SER A 88 -10.32 -2.79 -0.13
N HIS A 89 -10.84 -3.98 0.08
CA HIS A 89 -12.20 -4.31 -0.30
C HIS A 89 -13.19 -3.81 0.74
N LYS A 90 -14.02 -2.85 0.32
CA LYS A 90 -15.09 -2.27 1.12
C LYS A 90 -16.44 -2.76 0.62
N GLU A 91 -17.41 -2.76 1.53
CA GLU A 91 -18.80 -3.09 1.22
C GLU A 91 -19.76 -2.17 1.96
N ALA A 92 -20.87 -1.82 1.32
CA ALA A 92 -21.92 -1.02 1.92
C ALA A 92 -23.28 -1.32 1.28
N TYR A 93 -24.34 -0.83 1.93
CA TYR A 93 -25.68 -0.83 1.37
C TYR A 93 -26.06 0.60 1.01
N ILE A 94 -26.35 0.82 -0.26
CA ILE A 94 -26.58 2.16 -0.82
C ILE A 94 -28.07 2.29 -1.16
N TYR A 95 -28.65 3.44 -0.85
CA TYR A 95 -30.04 3.74 -1.14
C TYR A 95 -30.28 3.85 -2.65
N GLN A 96 -31.38 3.27 -3.15
CA GLN A 96 -31.65 3.15 -4.59
C GLN A 96 -31.70 4.48 -5.35
N THR A 97 -32.05 5.58 -4.69
CA THR A 97 -32.03 6.90 -5.34
C THR A 97 -30.59 7.33 -5.64
N LEU A 98 -29.66 7.17 -4.69
CA LEU A 98 -28.23 7.44 -4.91
C LEU A 98 -27.64 6.51 -5.98
N GLN A 99 -28.09 5.25 -6.06
CA GLN A 99 -27.70 4.34 -7.15
C GLN A 99 -27.90 4.96 -8.53
N ARG A 100 -29.09 5.53 -8.75
CA ARG A 100 -29.48 6.08 -10.05
C ARG A 100 -28.66 7.32 -10.37
N ASP A 101 -28.39 8.15 -9.38
CA ASP A 101 -27.57 9.35 -9.55
C ASP A 101 -26.12 8.99 -9.89
N MET A 102 -25.56 7.95 -9.26
CA MET A 102 -24.23 7.40 -9.60
C MET A 102 -24.20 6.82 -11.03
N GLU A 103 -25.24 6.09 -11.43
CA GLU A 103 -25.34 5.50 -12.79
C GLU A 103 -25.48 6.57 -13.88
N ILE A 104 -26.20 7.66 -13.62
CA ILE A 104 -26.42 8.77 -14.56
C ILE A 104 -25.17 9.65 -14.71
N ASN A 105 -24.45 9.92 -13.62
CA ASN A 105 -23.30 10.81 -13.63
C ASN A 105 -22.00 10.16 -14.10
N HIS A 106 -22.07 8.89 -14.54
CA HIS A 106 -20.94 8.00 -14.76
C HIS A 106 -20.16 7.77 -13.46
N PHE A 107 -19.97 6.50 -13.08
CA PHE A 107 -19.26 6.01 -11.88
C PHE A 107 -17.83 6.56 -11.65
N GLU A 108 -17.36 7.54 -12.43
CA GLU A 108 -16.09 8.24 -12.22
C GLU A 108 -16.05 9.10 -10.94
N TYR A 109 -17.19 9.37 -10.30
CA TYR A 109 -17.21 9.96 -8.96
C TYR A 109 -17.05 8.88 -7.90
N ASP A 110 -16.01 9.05 -7.09
CA ASP A 110 -15.63 8.16 -6.01
C ASP A 110 -16.80 8.02 -5.04
N ILE A 111 -17.28 6.80 -4.82
CA ILE A 111 -18.31 6.54 -3.79
C ILE A 111 -17.88 7.10 -2.43
N GLU A 112 -16.57 7.23 -2.23
CA GLU A 112 -15.91 7.85 -1.09
C GLU A 112 -16.43 9.27 -0.82
N GLU A 113 -16.74 10.09 -1.83
CA GLU A 113 -17.34 11.43 -1.62
C GLU A 113 -18.73 11.37 -0.96
N TYR A 114 -19.48 10.30 -1.19
CA TYR A 114 -20.78 10.05 -0.57
C TYR A 114 -20.67 9.32 0.77
N LEU A 115 -19.54 8.68 1.05
CA LEU A 115 -19.24 8.02 2.33
C LEU A 115 -18.70 9.00 3.37
N GLU A 116 -18.00 10.05 2.94
CA GLU A 116 -17.47 11.09 3.85
C GLU A 116 -18.57 12.05 4.36
N ASN A 117 -19.72 12.08 3.68
CA ASN A 117 -20.86 12.91 4.07
C ASN A 117 -21.89 12.10 4.88
N ASP A 118 -21.57 11.84 6.15
CA ASP A 118 -22.43 11.19 7.16
C ASP A 118 -23.82 11.85 7.37
N GLU A 119 -24.08 13.01 6.76
CA GLU A 119 -25.30 13.79 6.92
C GLU A 119 -26.26 13.76 5.71
N GLU A 120 -25.89 13.13 4.60
CA GLU A 120 -26.80 13.08 3.45
C GLU A 120 -27.90 12.03 3.65
N SER A 121 -29.14 12.54 3.74
CA SER A 121 -30.34 11.73 3.71
C SER A 121 -31.28 12.23 2.63
N VAL A 122 -31.88 11.29 1.89
CA VAL A 122 -32.92 11.58 0.89
C VAL A 122 -34.18 10.89 1.35
N ASP A 123 -35.29 11.63 1.38
CA ASP A 123 -36.59 11.12 1.84
C ASP A 123 -36.58 10.53 3.27
N GLY A 124 -35.65 10.97 4.12
CA GLY A 124 -35.46 10.46 5.48
C GLY A 124 -34.68 9.13 5.57
N HIS A 125 -34.07 8.71 4.46
CA HIS A 125 -33.22 7.52 4.37
C HIS A 125 -31.75 7.91 4.31
N PRO A 126 -30.88 7.35 5.18
CA PRO A 126 -29.44 7.46 5.00
C PRO A 126 -29.04 6.92 3.63
N LEU A 127 -28.18 7.64 2.92
CA LEU A 127 -27.76 7.26 1.57
C LEU A 127 -26.88 6.02 1.54
N VAL A 128 -26.04 5.84 2.57
CA VAL A 128 -25.18 4.68 2.72
C VAL A 128 -25.26 4.17 4.15
N ILE A 129 -25.36 2.85 4.33
CA ILE A 129 -25.39 2.20 5.65
C ILE A 129 -24.49 0.97 5.68
N CYS A 130 -23.94 0.66 6.85
CA CYS A 130 -23.17 -0.56 7.04
C CYS A 130 -24.09 -1.79 7.16
N LYS A 131 -23.52 -2.99 7.01
CA LYS A 131 -24.26 -4.25 7.15
C LYS A 131 -25.03 -4.37 8.46
N SER A 132 -24.42 -3.94 9.57
CA SER A 132 -25.06 -4.05 10.89
C SER A 132 -26.30 -3.16 11.03
N GLU A 133 -26.37 -2.07 10.28
CA GLU A 133 -27.53 -1.18 10.21
C GLU A 133 -28.59 -1.73 9.26
N PHE A 134 -28.16 -2.22 8.08
CA PHE A 134 -29.05 -2.89 7.13
C PHE A 134 -29.78 -4.10 7.74
N ASP A 135 -29.07 -4.92 8.52
CA ASP A 135 -29.62 -6.11 9.18
C ASP A 135 -30.67 -5.76 10.27
N ARG A 136 -30.71 -4.50 10.73
CA ARG A 136 -31.72 -4.01 11.70
C ARG A 136 -32.97 -3.45 11.02
N LEU A 137 -32.94 -3.22 9.71
CA LEU A 137 -34.09 -2.72 8.95
C LEU A 137 -35.18 -3.79 8.81
N SER A 138 -36.41 -3.35 8.61
CA SER A 138 -37.49 -4.25 8.20
C SER A 138 -37.24 -4.73 6.75
N LEU A 139 -37.82 -5.87 6.38
CA LEU A 139 -37.67 -6.42 5.02
C LEU A 139 -38.12 -5.44 3.93
N ASP A 140 -39.16 -4.65 4.18
CA ASP A 140 -39.62 -3.65 3.23
C ASP A 140 -38.60 -2.51 3.06
N LYS A 141 -37.93 -2.11 4.15
CA LYS A 141 -36.87 -1.09 4.10
C LYS A 141 -35.57 -1.61 3.50
N GLN A 142 -35.23 -2.88 3.71
CA GLN A 142 -34.08 -3.50 3.05
C GLN A 142 -34.20 -3.47 1.51
N ARG A 143 -35.41 -3.54 0.96
CA ARG A 143 -35.65 -3.47 -0.49
C ARG A 143 -35.35 -2.10 -1.10
N GLU A 144 -35.17 -1.07 -0.28
CA GLU A 144 -34.82 0.28 -0.74
C GLU A 144 -33.31 0.48 -0.86
N TYR A 145 -32.51 -0.50 -0.44
CA TYR A 145 -31.05 -0.48 -0.52
C TYR A 145 -30.54 -1.59 -1.44
N PHE A 146 -29.40 -1.37 -2.08
CA PHE A 146 -28.67 -2.37 -2.84
C PHE A 146 -27.29 -2.59 -2.24
N TYR A 147 -26.78 -3.81 -2.36
CA TYR A 147 -25.43 -4.16 -1.94
C TYR A 147 -24.42 -3.67 -2.96
N TYR A 148 -23.39 -2.99 -2.48
CA TYR A 148 -22.28 -2.52 -3.30
C TYR A 148 -20.95 -2.89 -2.67
N HIS A 149 -20.00 -3.27 -3.52
CA HIS A 149 -18.63 -3.59 -3.14
C HIS A 149 -17.66 -2.85 -4.06
N TRP A 150 -16.59 -2.32 -3.50
CA TRP A 150 -15.55 -1.64 -4.26
C TRP A 150 -14.15 -1.89 -3.69
N THR A 151 -13.15 -1.53 -4.47
CA THR A 151 -11.77 -1.47 -4.00
C THR A 151 -11.46 -0.01 -3.69
N ASP A 152 -11.20 0.28 -2.42
CA ASP A 152 -10.64 1.53 -1.95
C ASP A 152 -9.16 1.55 -2.33
N TYR A 153 -8.83 2.44 -3.28
CA TYR A 153 -7.49 2.55 -3.84
C TYR A 153 -6.55 3.41 -2.96
N GLU A 154 -7.10 4.12 -1.98
CA GLU A 154 -6.35 4.92 -1.01
C GLU A 154 -6.02 4.12 0.27
N ASP A 155 -6.70 3.01 0.52
CA ASP A 155 -6.44 2.13 1.66
C ASP A 155 -4.98 1.62 1.63
N MET A 156 -4.27 1.82 2.73
CA MET A 156 -2.86 1.44 2.83
C MET A 156 -2.62 -0.07 2.61
N SER A 157 -3.60 -0.93 2.89
CA SER A 157 -3.52 -2.36 2.59
C SER A 157 -3.60 -2.67 1.08
N TYR A 158 -4.20 -1.80 0.27
CA TYR A 158 -4.13 -1.88 -1.19
C TYR A 158 -2.68 -1.65 -1.67
N HIS A 159 -2.04 -0.59 -1.19
CA HIS A 159 -0.64 -0.28 -1.51
C HIS A 159 0.36 -1.32 -0.98
N ARG A 160 0.07 -1.89 0.20
CA ARG A 160 0.73 -3.08 0.74
C ARG A 160 0.68 -4.24 -0.26
N ASN A 161 -0.49 -4.55 -0.81
CA ASN A 161 -0.66 -5.65 -1.76
C ASN A 161 0.14 -5.44 -3.04
N ILE A 162 0.17 -4.19 -3.54
CA ILE A 162 1.01 -3.82 -4.68
C ILE A 162 2.49 -4.03 -4.33
N LEU A 163 2.95 -3.57 -3.18
CA LEU A 163 4.35 -3.72 -2.75
C LEU A 163 4.75 -5.20 -2.61
N CYS A 164 3.91 -6.03 -1.98
CA CYS A 164 4.12 -7.49 -1.91
C CYS A 164 4.23 -8.10 -3.30
N THR A 165 3.37 -7.70 -4.24
CA THR A 165 3.40 -8.18 -5.63
C THR A 165 4.68 -7.77 -6.34
N ILE A 166 5.11 -6.53 -6.18
CA ILE A 166 6.38 -5.99 -6.70
C ILE A 166 7.56 -6.84 -6.21
N ILE A 167 7.63 -7.10 -4.90
CA ILE A 167 8.71 -7.87 -4.29
C ILE A 167 8.67 -9.33 -4.76
N ASN A 168 7.50 -9.95 -4.81
CA ASN A 168 7.35 -11.32 -5.29
C ASN A 168 7.77 -11.45 -6.76
N ASN A 169 7.42 -10.49 -7.60
CA ASN A 169 7.88 -10.46 -8.99
C ASN A 169 9.40 -10.28 -9.06
N TRP A 170 9.96 -9.39 -8.25
CA TRP A 170 11.40 -9.15 -8.16
C TRP A 170 12.20 -10.42 -7.80
N ILE A 171 11.75 -11.22 -6.82
CA ILE A 171 12.38 -12.51 -6.44
C ILE A 171 12.47 -13.46 -7.64
N ASN A 172 11.47 -13.43 -8.52
CA ASN A 172 11.36 -14.33 -9.66
C ASN A 172 12.18 -13.88 -10.89
N ILE A 173 12.77 -12.67 -10.88
CA ILE A 173 13.59 -12.17 -12.00
C ILE A 173 14.90 -12.96 -12.07
N ARG A 174 15.26 -13.44 -13.28
CA ARG A 174 16.39 -14.35 -13.52
C ARG A 174 17.74 -13.88 -12.96
N GLN A 175 17.97 -12.57 -12.91
CA GLN A 175 19.22 -11.97 -12.39
C GLN A 175 19.34 -12.03 -10.87
N PHE A 176 18.22 -12.17 -10.16
CA PHE A 176 18.16 -12.32 -8.70
C PHE A 176 18.00 -13.78 -8.28
N LYS A 177 18.25 -14.74 -9.19
CA LYS A 177 18.23 -16.18 -8.87
C LYS A 177 19.23 -16.58 -7.78
N GLU A 178 20.30 -15.80 -7.55
CA GLU A 178 21.15 -16.03 -6.37
C GLU A 178 20.39 -15.87 -5.03
N PHE A 179 19.21 -15.27 -5.08
CA PHE A 179 18.30 -15.05 -3.98
C PHE A 179 17.01 -15.89 -4.05
N SER A 180 16.89 -16.83 -5.00
CA SER A 180 15.68 -17.66 -5.13
C SER A 180 15.45 -18.59 -3.95
N ASP A 181 16.52 -18.94 -3.23
CA ASP A 181 16.50 -19.83 -2.07
C ASP A 181 16.51 -19.07 -0.74
N VAL A 182 16.30 -17.75 -0.78
CA VAL A 182 16.27 -16.90 0.41
C VAL A 182 14.93 -17.05 1.11
N ASP A 183 14.99 -17.28 2.43
CA ASP A 183 13.80 -17.32 3.26
C ASP A 183 13.16 -15.91 3.28
N ARG A 184 11.84 -15.83 3.12
CA ARG A 184 11.12 -14.54 3.12
C ARG A 184 11.38 -13.74 4.40
N LYS A 185 11.65 -14.40 5.53
CA LYS A 185 12.01 -13.73 6.79
C LYS A 185 13.32 -12.95 6.69
N ASP A 186 14.20 -13.32 5.77
CA ASP A 186 15.49 -12.66 5.59
C ASP A 186 15.39 -11.48 4.61
N ILE A 187 14.21 -11.22 4.03
CA ILE A 187 13.95 -10.11 3.13
C ILE A 187 13.50 -8.89 3.93
N TYR A 188 14.24 -7.80 3.78
CA TYR A 188 13.97 -6.51 4.39
C TYR A 188 13.76 -5.46 3.30
N ILE A 189 12.80 -4.58 3.53
CA ILE A 189 12.49 -3.47 2.65
C ILE A 189 12.76 -2.18 3.41
N VAL A 190 13.40 -1.23 2.75
CA VAL A 190 13.62 0.09 3.30
C VAL A 190 12.94 1.10 2.41
N ALA A 191 12.10 1.95 3.00
CA ALA A 191 11.43 3.04 2.33
C ALA A 191 12.00 4.38 2.79
N PHE A 192 12.25 5.27 1.83
CA PHE A 192 12.70 6.64 2.05
C PHE A 192 11.80 7.60 1.30
N GLY A 193 11.45 8.71 1.97
CA GLY A 193 10.83 9.86 1.33
C GLY A 193 11.88 10.92 1.08
N GLY A 194 11.99 11.38 -0.16
CA GLY A 194 12.65 12.63 -0.52
C GLY A 194 11.69 13.81 -0.42
#